data_AF-A0A7Z7HTU5-F1
#
_entry.id   AF-A0A7Z7HTU5-F1
#
_cell.length_a   1.000
_cell.length_b   1.000
_cell.length_c   1.000
_cell.angle_alpha   90.00
_cell.angle_beta   90.00
_cell.angle_gamma   90.00
#
_symmetry.space_group_name_H-M   'P 1'
#
loop_
_entity.id
_entity.type
_entity.pdbx_description
1 polymer ?
#
loop_
_entity_poly.entity_id
_entity_poly.type
_entity_poly.pdbx_seq_one_letter_code
_entity_poly.pdbx_strand_id
1 'polypeptide(L)'
;MRAVVSWGTVRIIPIIPIIPFAGMSLFSIVIALILEQVRPLAQQRFVRAPLTRYAQFLETYCNDGRRIHGTIAWLAAMLPPLLLLLLLQFAIARWQPLLLLPFNVAVLYVTMGFRQFSHYFTDTHLALRMGELERARALIGEWRGRSAERLSSREVARLAIEEALLASHQHVFAPLFYFVALGPAGAMLYRLALFFRGQWGGSEVGVFGETARKAFHYIDWLPLRCTAAVFAMVGNFEDAVYCWRTQAANWPDPASGILLASGAGAIGVRLGQPLQEAGEVAFSERPELGSGEEADADSMQSAIGLVWRSLVLCVLLLALFWVASWMG
;
A
#
# COMPACT_ATOMS: atom_id res chain seq x y z
N MET A 1 53.61 45.41 -2.57
CA MET A 1 53.85 44.09 -1.97
C MET A 1 52.49 43.41 -1.78
N ARG A 2 52.12 42.50 -2.69
CA ARG A 2 50.85 41.76 -2.67
C ARG A 2 51.01 40.51 -1.80
N ALA A 3 50.19 40.36 -0.76
CA ALA A 3 50.11 39.12 0.01
C ALA A 3 49.09 38.18 -0.65
N VAL A 4 49.58 37.04 -1.13
CA VAL A 4 48.80 35.93 -1.68
C VAL A 4 48.35 35.07 -0.51
N VAL A 5 47.05 35.02 -0.25
CA VAL A 5 46.45 34.08 0.71
C VAL A 5 46.02 32.83 -0.07
N SER A 6 46.75 31.75 0.13
CA SER A 6 46.48 30.41 -0.37
C SER A 6 45.26 29.82 0.35
N TRP A 7 44.14 29.65 -0.35
CA TRP A 7 42.99 28.89 0.15
C TRP A 7 43.19 27.40 -0.15
N GLY A 8 43.23 26.63 0.93
CA GLY A 8 43.33 25.18 0.90
C GLY A 8 42.18 24.53 0.13
N THR A 9 42.55 23.55 -0.68
CA THR A 9 41.68 22.75 -1.52
C THR A 9 40.72 21.92 -0.64
N VAL A 10 39.49 22.40 -0.47
CA VAL A 10 38.40 21.59 0.07
C VAL A 10 38.06 20.54 -0.98
N ARG A 11 38.55 19.30 -0.79
CA ARG A 11 38.10 18.14 -1.56
C ARG A 11 36.62 17.91 -1.26
N ILE A 12 35.77 18.38 -2.16
CA ILE A 12 34.36 18.03 -2.23
C ILE A 12 34.29 16.53 -2.50
N ILE A 13 33.84 15.77 -1.51
CA ILE A 13 33.48 14.36 -1.64
C ILE A 13 32.41 14.29 -2.75
N PRO A 14 32.59 13.48 -3.81
CA PRO A 14 31.62 13.45 -4.90
C PRO A 14 30.29 12.93 -4.37
N ILE A 15 29.29 13.81 -4.46
CA ILE A 15 27.87 13.51 -4.33
C ILE A 15 27.60 12.29 -5.21
N ILE A 16 27.09 11.22 -4.60
CA ILE A 16 26.65 10.00 -5.27
C ILE A 16 25.84 10.40 -6.50
N PRO A 17 26.19 9.94 -7.72
CA PRO A 17 25.44 10.32 -8.89
C PRO A 17 24.01 9.79 -8.71
N ILE A 18 23.04 10.71 -8.73
CA ILE A 18 21.61 10.42 -8.65
C ILE A 18 21.15 9.66 -9.92
N ILE A 19 21.96 9.68 -10.98
CA ILE A 19 21.67 9.18 -12.34
C ILE A 19 21.63 7.64 -12.46
N PRO A 20 22.57 6.82 -11.91
CA PRO A 20 22.46 5.35 -11.95
C PRO A 20 21.26 4.80 -11.17
N PHE A 21 20.68 5.57 -10.24
CA PHE A 21 19.58 5.10 -9.40
C PHE A 21 18.27 4.95 -10.17
N ALA A 22 17.96 5.87 -11.10
CA ALA A 22 16.70 5.86 -11.85
C ALA A 22 16.57 4.68 -12.83
N GLY A 23 17.69 4.23 -13.42
CA GLY A 23 17.68 3.07 -14.32
C GLY A 23 17.54 1.77 -13.57
N MET A 24 18.33 1.60 -12.50
CA MET A 24 18.25 0.40 -11.68
C MET A 24 16.89 0.26 -10.98
N SER A 25 16.22 1.36 -10.65
CA SER A 25 14.88 1.33 -10.04
C SER A 25 13.81 0.83 -11.01
N LEU A 26 13.74 1.34 -12.26
CA LEU A 26 12.77 0.89 -13.26
C LEU A 26 12.91 -0.61 -13.58
N PHE A 27 14.14 -1.08 -13.85
CA PHE A 27 14.38 -2.51 -14.08
C PHE A 27 14.01 -3.35 -12.85
N SER A 28 14.30 -2.87 -11.64
CA SER A 28 13.94 -3.58 -10.42
C SER A 28 12.43 -3.72 -10.26
N ILE A 29 11.67 -2.67 -10.57
CA ILE A 29 10.21 -2.67 -10.52
C ILE A 29 9.64 -3.66 -11.54
N VAL A 30 10.06 -3.58 -12.81
CA VAL A 30 9.55 -4.46 -13.86
C VAL A 30 9.85 -5.93 -13.53
N ILE A 31 11.07 -6.24 -13.10
CA ILE A 31 11.44 -7.61 -12.72
C ILE A 31 10.65 -8.07 -11.49
N ALA A 32 10.50 -7.23 -10.46
CA ALA A 32 9.73 -7.58 -9.26
C ALA A 32 8.25 -7.86 -9.60
N LEU A 33 7.63 -7.04 -10.46
CA LEU A 33 6.26 -7.26 -10.94
C LEU A 33 6.14 -8.56 -11.73
N ILE A 34 7.10 -8.87 -12.62
CA ILE A 34 7.11 -10.14 -13.35
C ILE A 34 7.27 -11.33 -12.39
N LEU A 35 8.19 -11.25 -11.43
CA LEU A 35 8.40 -12.31 -10.43
C LEU A 35 7.13 -12.54 -9.59
N GLU A 36 6.45 -11.47 -9.20
CA GLU A 36 5.17 -11.55 -8.50
C GLU A 36 4.09 -12.22 -9.34
N GLN A 37 4.12 -12.04 -10.67
CA GLN A 37 3.21 -12.75 -11.58
C GLN A 37 3.54 -14.24 -11.75
N VAL A 38 4.80 -14.64 -11.63
CA VAL A 38 5.23 -16.03 -11.87
C VAL A 38 5.17 -16.87 -10.59
N ARG A 39 5.56 -16.32 -9.43
CA ARG A 39 5.50 -17.01 -8.14
C ARG A 39 5.07 -16.04 -7.04
N PRO A 40 3.85 -16.15 -6.50
CA PRO A 40 3.54 -15.46 -5.24
C PRO A 40 4.39 -16.08 -4.12
N LEU A 41 5.15 -15.26 -3.40
CA LEU A 41 5.88 -15.74 -2.22
C LEU A 41 4.91 -16.17 -1.12
N ALA A 42 5.20 -17.30 -0.49
CA ALA A 42 4.63 -17.67 0.80
C ALA A 42 5.25 -16.80 1.92
N GLN A 43 5.00 -15.48 1.88
CA GLN A 43 5.57 -14.51 2.83
C GLN A 43 5.09 -14.72 4.27
N GLN A 44 3.96 -15.41 4.45
CA GLN A 44 3.34 -15.58 5.77
C GLN A 44 4.27 -16.27 6.78
N ARG A 45 4.99 -17.32 6.37
CA ARG A 45 5.85 -18.08 7.31
C ARG A 45 7.19 -17.37 7.59
N PHE A 46 7.82 -16.81 6.56
CA PHE A 46 9.21 -16.33 6.67
C PHE A 46 9.32 -14.85 7.05
N VAL A 47 8.28 -14.05 6.78
CA VAL A 47 8.32 -12.60 7.01
C VAL A 47 7.30 -12.21 8.08
N ARG A 48 6.02 -12.58 7.91
CA ARG A 48 4.97 -12.16 8.85
C ARG A 48 5.14 -12.79 10.24
N ALA A 49 5.32 -14.11 10.32
CA ALA A 49 5.45 -14.79 11.63
C ALA A 49 6.55 -14.21 12.55
N PRO A 50 7.81 -13.98 12.10
CA PRO A 50 8.81 -13.36 12.97
C PRO A 50 8.48 -11.89 13.29
N LEU A 51 7.94 -11.13 12.35
CA LEU A 51 7.48 -9.76 12.60
C LEU A 51 6.34 -9.70 13.64
N THR A 52 5.40 -10.64 13.60
CA THR A 52 4.31 -10.74 14.59
C THR A 52 4.87 -11.05 15.98
N ARG A 53 5.82 -11.99 16.09
CA ARG A 53 6.50 -12.27 17.37
C ARG A 53 7.25 -11.04 17.88
N TYR A 54 7.90 -10.30 16.99
CA TYR A 54 8.60 -9.08 17.36
C TYR A 54 7.64 -7.96 17.80
N ALA A 55 6.49 -7.80 17.13
CA ALA A 55 5.46 -6.85 17.53
C ALA A 55 4.84 -7.20 18.89
N GLN A 56 4.55 -8.48 19.14
CA GLN A 56 4.04 -8.97 20.42
C GLN A 56 5.06 -8.80 21.54
N PHE A 57 6.35 -9.05 21.26
CA PHE A 57 7.44 -8.77 22.19
C PHE A 57 7.45 -7.28 22.58
N LEU A 58 7.51 -6.38 21.60
CA LEU A 58 7.53 -4.94 21.87
C LEU A 58 6.27 -4.47 22.62
N GLU A 59 5.10 -5.01 22.29
CA GLU A 59 3.87 -4.72 23.02
C GLU A 59 3.95 -5.21 24.47
N THR A 60 4.36 -6.45 24.70
CA THR A 60 4.42 -7.03 26.06
C THR A 60 5.41 -6.29 26.97
N TYR A 61 6.56 -5.88 26.44
CA TYR A 61 7.62 -5.24 27.23
C TYR A 61 7.50 -3.71 27.33
N CYS A 62 6.84 -3.06 26.37
CA CYS A 62 6.70 -1.60 26.37
C CYS A 62 5.30 -1.12 26.73
N ASN A 63 4.24 -1.93 26.64
CA ASN A 63 2.89 -1.46 26.89
C ASN A 63 2.59 -1.30 28.39
N ASP A 64 2.92 -0.13 28.92
CA ASP A 64 2.60 0.31 30.29
C ASP A 64 1.43 1.32 30.32
N GLY A 65 0.54 1.27 29.32
CA GLY A 65 -0.65 2.12 29.23
C GLY A 65 -0.40 3.61 28.94
N ARG A 66 0.84 4.05 28.73
CA ARG A 66 1.20 5.45 28.42
C ARG A 66 1.56 5.66 26.96
N ARG A 67 1.21 6.85 26.41
CA ARG A 67 1.51 7.27 25.03
C ARG A 67 3.00 7.19 24.66
N ILE A 68 3.88 7.60 25.58
CA ILE A 68 5.33 7.68 25.29
C ILE A 68 5.92 6.31 24.98
N HIS A 69 5.44 5.26 25.64
CA HIS A 69 5.92 3.92 25.39
C HIS A 69 5.46 3.37 24.04
N GLY A 70 4.29 3.79 23.54
CA GLY A 70 3.86 3.52 22.16
C GLY A 70 4.81 4.14 21.14
N THR A 71 5.30 5.36 21.39
CA THR A 71 6.31 6.00 20.53
C THR A 71 7.66 5.29 20.57
N ILE A 72 8.14 4.92 21.76
CA ILE A 72 9.40 4.17 21.91
C ILE A 72 9.29 2.82 21.20
N ALA A 73 8.20 2.09 21.41
CA ALA A 73 7.96 0.81 20.76
C ALA A 73 7.87 0.95 19.23
N TRP A 74 7.23 2.00 18.73
CA TRP A 74 7.17 2.26 17.28
C TRP A 74 8.54 2.59 16.68
N LEU A 75 9.36 3.41 17.35
CA LEU A 75 10.73 3.67 16.91
C LEU A 75 11.60 2.40 16.98
N ALA A 76 11.47 1.61 18.04
CA ALA A 76 12.14 0.32 18.17
C ALA A 76 11.68 -0.68 17.10
N ALA A 77 10.42 -0.65 16.67
CA ALA A 77 9.90 -1.47 15.59
C ALA A 77 10.44 -1.07 14.21
N MET A 78 10.61 0.23 13.95
CA MET A 78 11.02 0.76 12.64
C MET A 78 12.53 0.82 12.46
N LEU A 79 13.27 1.35 13.44
CA LEU A 79 14.66 1.75 13.26
C LEU A 79 15.62 0.58 13.03
N PRO A 80 15.63 -0.51 13.84
CA PRO A 80 16.54 -1.62 13.63
C PRO A 80 16.43 -2.29 12.26
N PRO A 81 15.23 -2.67 11.75
CA PRO A 81 15.14 -3.34 10.47
C PRO A 81 15.44 -2.39 9.28
N LEU A 82 15.10 -1.09 9.39
CA LEU A 82 15.47 -0.09 8.38
C LEU A 82 16.98 0.19 8.35
N LEU A 83 17.59 0.34 9.52
CA LEU A 83 19.03 0.58 9.64
C LEU A 83 19.82 -0.63 9.14
N LEU A 84 19.38 -1.85 9.47
CA LEU A 84 19.96 -3.07 8.91
C LEU A 84 19.90 -3.08 7.38
N LEU A 85 18.75 -2.74 6.80
CA LEU A 85 18.60 -2.69 5.35
C LEU A 85 19.54 -1.65 4.72
N LEU A 86 19.63 -0.45 5.30
CA LEU A 86 20.50 0.62 4.82
C LEU A 86 21.98 0.24 4.92
N LEU A 87 22.39 -0.41 6.02
CA LEU A 87 23.76 -0.91 6.18
C LEU A 87 24.08 -2.01 5.15
N LEU A 88 23.15 -2.94 4.92
CA LEU A 88 23.30 -3.97 3.89
C LEU A 88 23.41 -3.35 2.50
N GLN A 89 22.54 -2.39 2.17
CA GLN A 89 22.57 -1.66 0.92
C GLN A 89 23.90 -0.93 0.73
N PHE A 90 24.39 -0.24 1.76
CA PHE A 90 25.67 0.47 1.74
C PHE A 90 26.85 -0.50 1.55
N ALA A 91 26.86 -1.62 2.26
CA ALA A 91 27.89 -2.65 2.12
C ALA A 91 27.88 -3.23 0.69
N ILE A 92 26.71 -3.59 0.15
CA ILE A 92 26.59 -4.12 -1.21
C ILE A 92 27.09 -3.08 -2.22
N ALA A 93 26.68 -1.82 -2.10
CA ALA A 93 27.14 -0.75 -2.97
C ALA A 93 28.67 -0.57 -2.93
N ARG A 94 29.28 -0.73 -1.76
CA ARG A 94 30.71 -0.52 -1.57
C ARG A 94 31.58 -1.66 -2.11
N TRP A 95 31.12 -2.90 -1.99
CA TRP A 95 31.91 -4.09 -2.31
C TRP A 95 31.53 -4.73 -3.66
N GLN A 96 30.24 -4.79 -3.99
CA GLN A 96 29.71 -5.51 -5.15
C GLN A 96 28.50 -4.75 -5.73
N PRO A 97 28.70 -3.60 -6.42
CA PRO A 97 27.60 -2.76 -6.90
C PRO A 97 26.66 -3.49 -7.88
N LEU A 98 27.15 -4.52 -8.58
CA LEU A 98 26.34 -5.39 -9.46
C LEU A 98 25.21 -6.12 -8.69
N LEU A 99 25.40 -6.40 -7.39
CA LEU A 99 24.39 -7.05 -6.56
C LEU A 99 23.29 -6.10 -6.06
N LEU A 100 23.40 -4.79 -6.30
CA LEU A 100 22.36 -3.84 -5.91
C LEU A 100 21.04 -4.06 -6.65
N LEU A 101 21.08 -4.44 -7.93
CA LEU A 101 19.87 -4.72 -8.69
C LEU A 101 19.09 -5.92 -8.12
N PRO A 102 19.69 -7.12 -7.98
CA PRO A 102 18.96 -8.25 -7.39
C PRO A 102 18.55 -7.98 -5.93
N PHE A 103 19.32 -7.21 -5.17
CA PHE A 103 18.92 -6.78 -3.82
C PHE A 103 17.66 -5.90 -3.85
N ASN A 104 17.61 -4.88 -4.72
CA ASN A 104 16.44 -4.02 -4.88
C ASN A 104 15.21 -4.80 -5.33
N VAL A 105 15.37 -5.69 -6.30
CA VAL A 105 14.31 -6.62 -6.75
C VAL A 105 13.82 -7.47 -5.58
N ALA A 106 14.72 -8.06 -4.80
CA ALA A 106 14.36 -8.91 -3.66
C ALA A 106 13.58 -8.12 -2.59
N VAL A 107 14.03 -6.91 -2.25
CA VAL A 107 13.33 -6.05 -1.27
C VAL A 107 11.95 -5.66 -1.79
N LEU A 108 11.85 -5.22 -3.06
CA LEU A 108 10.57 -4.92 -3.68
C LEU A 108 9.64 -6.13 -3.68
N TYR A 109 10.14 -7.28 -4.08
CA TYR A 109 9.36 -8.52 -4.16
C TYR A 109 8.88 -9.03 -2.79
N VAL A 110 9.61 -8.74 -1.71
CA VAL A 110 9.19 -9.04 -0.33
C VAL A 110 8.22 -7.98 0.23
N THR A 111 8.34 -6.73 -0.21
CA THR A 111 7.50 -5.62 0.29
C THR A 111 6.20 -5.46 -0.48
N MET A 112 6.22 -5.72 -1.79
CA MET A 112 5.04 -5.93 -2.63
C MET A 112 4.41 -7.28 -2.25
N GLY A 113 3.09 -7.30 -2.24
CA GLY A 113 2.35 -8.45 -1.76
C GLY A 113 0.93 -8.45 -2.28
N PHE A 114 0.75 -8.03 -3.52
CA PHE A 114 -0.55 -7.92 -4.17
C PHE A 114 -1.17 -9.29 -4.41
N ARG A 115 -0.39 -10.26 -4.90
CA ARG A 115 -0.94 -11.56 -5.29
C ARG A 115 -1.45 -12.41 -4.12
N GLN A 116 -1.01 -12.13 -2.89
CA GLN A 116 -1.54 -12.78 -1.69
C GLN A 116 -2.99 -12.36 -1.39
N PHE A 117 -3.53 -11.33 -2.03
CA PHE A 117 -4.92 -10.87 -1.84
C PHE A 117 -5.75 -10.99 -3.12
N SER A 118 -5.11 -11.03 -4.29
CA SER A 118 -5.83 -11.19 -5.57
C SER A 118 -6.63 -12.50 -5.67
N HIS A 119 -6.21 -13.56 -4.98
CA HIS A 119 -6.93 -14.84 -4.99
C HIS A 119 -8.30 -14.72 -4.30
N TYR A 120 -8.39 -14.10 -3.12
CA TYR A 120 -9.68 -13.83 -2.48
C TYR A 120 -10.63 -13.08 -3.42
N PHE A 121 -10.13 -12.05 -4.11
CA PHE A 121 -10.95 -11.30 -5.06
C PHE A 121 -11.40 -12.17 -6.24
N THR A 122 -10.49 -12.92 -6.85
CA THR A 122 -10.79 -13.76 -8.03
C THR A 122 -11.70 -14.92 -7.69
N ASP A 123 -11.47 -15.58 -6.56
CA ASP A 123 -12.27 -16.71 -6.08
C ASP A 123 -13.67 -16.23 -5.66
N THR A 124 -13.78 -15.05 -5.04
CA THR A 124 -15.07 -14.43 -4.69
C THR A 124 -15.83 -14.05 -5.96
N HIS A 125 -15.17 -13.41 -6.93
CA HIS A 125 -15.77 -13.08 -8.23
C HIS A 125 -16.28 -14.34 -8.94
N LEU A 126 -15.47 -15.40 -8.99
CA LEU A 126 -15.85 -16.67 -9.62
C LEU A 126 -17.03 -17.32 -8.88
N ALA A 127 -17.01 -17.35 -7.55
CA ALA A 127 -18.11 -17.87 -6.75
C ALA A 127 -19.42 -17.12 -7.02
N LEU A 128 -19.39 -15.78 -7.07
CA LEU A 128 -20.56 -14.97 -7.41
C LEU A 128 -21.06 -15.24 -8.83
N ARG A 129 -20.16 -15.35 -9.81
CA ARG A 129 -20.51 -15.67 -11.21
C ARG A 129 -21.10 -17.07 -11.37
N MET A 130 -20.74 -18.02 -10.50
CA MET A 130 -21.29 -19.38 -10.47
C MET A 130 -22.56 -19.49 -9.61
N GLY A 131 -23.01 -18.40 -8.97
CA GLY A 131 -24.18 -18.41 -8.07
C GLY A 131 -23.90 -19.05 -6.70
N GLU A 132 -22.63 -19.30 -6.35
CA GLU A 132 -22.20 -19.90 -5.08
C GLU A 132 -22.09 -18.83 -3.98
N LEU A 133 -23.22 -18.22 -3.59
CA LEU A 133 -23.23 -17.10 -2.64
C LEU A 133 -22.59 -17.45 -1.28
N GLU A 134 -22.85 -18.64 -0.74
CA GLU A 134 -22.28 -19.02 0.57
C GLU A 134 -20.76 -19.15 0.52
N ARG A 135 -20.22 -19.61 -0.61
CA ARG A 135 -18.77 -19.64 -0.82
C ARG A 135 -18.21 -18.22 -0.93
N ALA A 136 -18.88 -17.34 -1.66
CA ALA A 136 -18.48 -15.94 -1.78
C ALA A 136 -18.48 -15.22 -0.42
N ARG A 137 -19.48 -15.49 0.42
CA ARG A 137 -19.55 -15.01 1.82
C ARG A 137 -18.39 -15.54 2.66
N ALA A 138 -18.13 -16.83 2.62
CA ALA A 138 -17.00 -17.42 3.36
C ALA A 138 -15.67 -16.77 2.97
N LEU A 139 -15.43 -16.56 1.67
CA LEU A 139 -14.20 -15.94 1.15
C LEU A 139 -14.05 -14.47 1.56
N ILE A 140 -15.09 -13.65 1.44
CA ILE A 140 -15.01 -12.24 1.86
C ILE A 140 -14.90 -12.11 3.38
N GLY A 141 -15.55 -13.01 4.12
CA GLY A 141 -15.46 -13.06 5.58
C GLY A 141 -14.06 -13.42 6.06
N GLU A 142 -13.42 -14.42 5.43
CA GLU A 142 -12.02 -14.77 5.67
C GLU A 142 -11.07 -13.62 5.33
N TRP A 143 -11.27 -12.97 4.16
CA TRP A 143 -10.42 -11.84 3.75
C TRP A 143 -10.49 -10.67 4.75
N ARG A 144 -11.69 -10.34 5.24
CA ARG A 144 -11.91 -9.22 6.19
C ARG A 144 -11.68 -9.61 7.65
N GLY A 145 -11.59 -10.90 7.95
CA GLY A 145 -11.53 -11.43 9.32
C GLY A 145 -12.81 -11.16 10.13
N ARG A 146 -13.96 -11.08 9.47
CA ARG A 146 -15.28 -10.81 10.08
C ARG A 146 -16.34 -11.71 9.44
N SER A 147 -17.46 -11.91 10.13
CA SER A 147 -18.58 -12.64 9.50
C SER A 147 -19.05 -11.94 8.24
N ALA A 148 -19.65 -12.72 7.34
CA ALA A 148 -20.23 -12.29 6.06
C ALA A 148 -21.57 -13.01 5.79
N GLU A 149 -22.11 -13.73 6.77
CA GLU A 149 -23.18 -14.74 6.59
C GLU A 149 -24.49 -14.16 6.06
N ARG A 150 -24.77 -12.88 6.33
CA ARG A 150 -26.04 -12.24 5.95
C ARG A 150 -25.94 -11.37 4.70
N LEU A 151 -24.78 -11.30 4.06
CA LEU A 151 -24.56 -10.39 2.94
C LEU A 151 -25.24 -10.91 1.66
N SER A 152 -25.95 -10.04 0.95
CA SER A 152 -26.43 -10.32 -0.41
C SER A 152 -25.27 -10.39 -1.41
N SER A 153 -25.53 -10.97 -2.58
CA SER A 153 -24.53 -11.06 -3.68
C SER A 153 -23.92 -9.71 -4.05
N ARG A 154 -24.74 -8.64 -4.11
CA ARG A 154 -24.28 -7.27 -4.39
C ARG A 154 -23.44 -6.69 -3.25
N GLU A 155 -23.82 -6.93 -1.99
CA GLU A 155 -23.03 -6.49 -0.84
C GLU A 155 -21.66 -7.18 -0.79
N VAL A 156 -21.59 -8.47 -1.14
CA VAL A 156 -20.32 -9.20 -1.26
C VAL A 156 -19.46 -8.61 -2.39
N ALA A 157 -20.04 -8.36 -3.57
CA ALA A 157 -19.32 -7.76 -4.70
C ALA A 157 -18.76 -6.36 -4.34
N ARG A 158 -19.59 -5.52 -3.72
CA ARG A 158 -19.22 -4.18 -3.25
C ARG A 158 -18.06 -4.22 -2.28
N LEU A 159 -18.14 -5.06 -1.25
CA LEU A 159 -17.06 -5.24 -0.28
C LEU A 159 -15.77 -5.75 -0.93
N ALA A 160 -15.88 -6.72 -1.84
CA ALA A 160 -14.72 -7.24 -2.54
C ALA A 160 -14.04 -6.15 -3.38
N ILE A 161 -14.79 -5.26 -4.05
CA ILE A 161 -14.25 -4.11 -4.78
C ILE A 161 -13.55 -3.13 -3.83
N GLU A 162 -14.18 -2.78 -2.71
CA GLU A 162 -13.58 -1.89 -1.71
C GLU A 162 -12.25 -2.43 -1.17
N GLU A 163 -12.22 -3.70 -0.76
CA GLU A 163 -11.02 -4.36 -0.27
C GLU A 163 -9.95 -4.48 -1.36
N ALA A 164 -10.32 -4.72 -2.61
CA ALA A 164 -9.38 -4.76 -3.73
C ALA A 164 -8.74 -3.40 -4.01
N LEU A 165 -9.52 -2.32 -4.00
CA LEU A 165 -8.99 -0.96 -4.19
C LEU A 165 -8.00 -0.61 -3.07
N LEU A 166 -8.36 -0.88 -1.80
CA LEU A 166 -7.48 -0.65 -0.65
C LEU A 166 -6.21 -1.51 -0.71
N ALA A 167 -6.35 -2.81 -1.00
CA ALA A 167 -5.24 -3.73 -1.11
C ALA A 167 -4.29 -3.35 -2.25
N SER A 168 -4.83 -2.92 -3.40
CA SER A 168 -4.01 -2.47 -4.54
C SER A 168 -3.14 -1.27 -4.15
N HIS A 169 -3.70 -0.31 -3.41
CA HIS A 169 -2.95 0.83 -2.91
C HIS A 169 -1.85 0.40 -1.93
N GLN A 170 -2.22 -0.34 -0.89
CA GLN A 170 -1.33 -0.71 0.22
C GLN A 170 -0.25 -1.73 -0.17
N HIS A 171 -0.42 -2.47 -1.27
CA HIS A 171 0.49 -3.55 -1.65
C HIS A 171 1.19 -3.36 -2.99
N VAL A 172 0.74 -2.40 -3.80
CA VAL A 172 1.37 -2.06 -5.08
C VAL A 172 1.75 -0.59 -5.10
N PHE A 173 0.77 0.31 -5.08
CA PHE A 173 1.01 1.72 -5.41
C PHE A 173 1.83 2.46 -4.35
N ALA A 174 1.54 2.28 -3.06
CA ALA A 174 2.30 2.95 -2.01
C ALA A 174 3.72 2.39 -1.81
N PRO A 175 3.95 1.06 -1.79
CA PRO A 175 5.31 0.52 -1.83
C PRO A 175 6.11 1.01 -3.05
N LEU A 176 5.47 1.03 -4.24
CA LEU A 176 6.09 1.54 -5.47
C LEU A 176 6.46 3.02 -5.36
N PHE A 177 5.54 3.85 -4.85
CA PHE A 177 5.76 5.28 -4.63
C PHE A 177 7.00 5.52 -3.76
N TYR A 178 7.06 4.85 -2.60
CA TYR A 178 8.18 5.00 -1.70
C TYR A 178 9.48 4.36 -2.21
N PHE A 179 9.39 3.31 -3.02
CA PHE A 179 10.55 2.74 -3.69
C PHE A 179 11.18 3.73 -4.68
N VAL A 180 10.36 4.43 -5.46
CA VAL A 180 10.86 5.44 -6.39
C VAL A 180 11.45 6.63 -5.63
N ALA A 181 10.83 7.04 -4.53
CA ALA A 181 11.27 8.20 -3.75
C ALA A 181 12.53 7.95 -2.90
N LEU A 182 12.61 6.80 -2.22
CA LEU A 182 13.64 6.50 -1.21
C LEU A 182 14.36 5.15 -1.43
N GLY A 183 14.07 4.46 -2.53
CA GLY A 183 14.66 3.15 -2.83
C GLY A 183 14.12 2.00 -1.98
N PRO A 184 14.89 0.90 -1.84
CA PRO A 184 14.44 -0.28 -1.11
C PRO A 184 14.04 0.04 0.35
N ALA A 185 14.71 0.99 0.98
CA ALA A 185 14.38 1.45 2.33
C ALA A 185 13.00 2.11 2.42
N GLY A 186 12.58 2.84 1.39
CA GLY A 186 11.24 3.42 1.32
C GLY A 186 10.14 2.36 1.26
N ALA A 187 10.29 1.38 0.37
CA ALA A 187 9.32 0.29 0.24
C ALA A 187 9.17 -0.48 1.56
N MET A 188 10.30 -0.73 2.23
CA MET A 188 10.31 -1.39 3.54
C MET A 188 9.70 -0.53 4.65
N LEU A 189 9.98 0.78 4.67
CA LEU A 189 9.37 1.72 5.62
C LEU A 189 7.85 1.66 5.55
N TYR A 190 7.29 1.79 4.34
CA TYR A 190 5.84 1.73 4.16
C TYR A 190 5.27 0.37 4.61
N ARG A 191 5.94 -0.73 4.22
CA ARG A 191 5.48 -2.09 4.54
C ARG A 191 5.47 -2.36 6.05
N LEU A 192 6.51 -1.92 6.76
CA LEU A 192 6.57 -2.02 8.21
C LEU A 192 5.51 -1.13 8.87
N ALA A 193 5.39 0.12 8.46
CA ALA A 193 4.39 1.03 9.02
C ALA A 193 2.96 0.46 8.87
N LEU A 194 2.64 -0.11 7.71
CA LEU A 194 1.37 -0.79 7.47
C LEU A 194 1.18 -2.00 8.40
N PHE A 195 2.21 -2.84 8.54
CA PHE A 195 2.17 -4.03 9.39
C PHE A 195 1.93 -3.67 10.86
N PHE A 196 2.70 -2.73 11.41
CA PHE A 196 2.59 -2.32 12.81
C PHE A 196 1.30 -1.52 13.08
N ARG A 197 0.76 -0.79 12.09
CA ARG A 197 -0.62 -0.27 12.19
C ARG A 197 -1.62 -1.41 12.32
N GLY A 198 -1.50 -2.47 11.52
CA GLY A 198 -2.39 -3.63 11.60
C GLY A 198 -2.32 -4.32 12.96
N GLN A 199 -1.12 -4.49 13.52
CA GLN A 199 -0.92 -5.15 14.81
C GLN A 199 -1.38 -4.31 16.00
N TRP A 200 -1.06 -3.01 16.03
CA TRP A 200 -1.28 -2.17 17.22
C TRP A 200 -2.44 -1.19 17.08
N GLY A 201 -2.99 -1.01 15.87
CA GLY A 201 -4.01 0.01 15.61
C GLY A 201 -5.42 -0.36 16.06
N GLY A 202 -5.63 -1.58 16.54
CA GLY A 202 -6.92 -2.02 17.11
C GLY A 202 -7.30 -1.24 18.37
N SER A 203 -8.60 -1.11 18.61
CA SER A 203 -9.13 -0.47 19.83
C SER A 203 -8.66 -1.17 21.11
N GLU A 204 -8.44 -2.49 21.04
CA GLU A 204 -7.98 -3.34 22.15
C GLU A 204 -6.60 -2.93 22.69
N VAL A 205 -5.72 -2.41 21.84
CA VAL A 205 -4.35 -1.99 22.21
C VAL A 205 -4.34 -0.57 22.83
N GLY A 206 -5.47 0.15 22.72
CA GLY A 206 -5.69 1.42 23.39
C GLY A 206 -4.72 2.52 22.98
N VAL A 207 -4.20 3.23 23.99
CA VAL A 207 -3.37 4.44 23.83
C VAL A 207 -1.98 4.13 23.25
N PHE A 208 -1.46 2.92 23.49
CA PHE A 208 -0.17 2.47 22.94
C PHE A 208 -0.18 2.46 21.41
N GLY A 209 -1.28 2.01 20.81
CA GLY A 209 -1.48 1.93 19.37
C GLY A 209 -1.65 3.27 18.64
N GLU A 210 -1.89 4.36 19.36
CA GLU A 210 -2.19 5.67 18.76
C GLU A 210 -1.01 6.20 17.93
N THR A 211 0.23 6.02 18.39
CA THR A 211 1.41 6.47 17.66
C THR A 211 1.55 5.73 16.32
N ALA A 212 1.32 4.42 16.30
CA ALA A 212 1.38 3.64 15.06
C ALA A 212 0.30 4.06 14.05
N ARG A 213 -0.94 4.32 14.52
CA ARG A 213 -2.03 4.84 13.68
C ARG A 213 -1.68 6.21 13.10
N LYS A 214 -1.21 7.14 13.93
CA LYS A 214 -0.84 8.51 13.50
C LYS A 214 0.33 8.49 12.53
N ALA A 215 1.40 7.77 12.86
CA ALA A 215 2.58 7.67 12.00
C ALA A 215 2.22 7.08 10.64
N PHE A 216 1.43 5.99 10.60
CA PHE A 216 0.96 5.45 9.34
C PHE A 216 0.11 6.44 8.56
N HIS A 217 -0.82 7.16 9.22
CA HIS A 217 -1.64 8.17 8.55
C HIS A 217 -0.79 9.22 7.82
N TYR A 218 0.30 9.71 8.43
CA TYR A 218 1.20 10.66 7.78
C TYR A 218 2.02 10.04 6.64
N ILE A 219 2.50 8.81 6.82
CA ILE A 219 3.23 8.07 5.77
C ILE A 219 2.32 7.78 4.57
N ASP A 220 1.07 7.40 4.81
CA ASP A 220 0.13 7.04 3.76
C ASP A 220 -0.52 8.25 3.07
N TRP A 221 -0.48 9.42 3.70
CA TRP A 221 -1.20 10.62 3.27
C TRP A 221 -0.94 11.03 1.81
N LEU A 222 0.33 11.02 1.40
CA LEU A 222 0.76 11.39 0.05
C LEU A 222 0.51 10.29 -0.98
N PRO A 223 1.03 9.05 -0.82
CA PRO A 223 0.84 8.00 -1.82
C PRO A 223 -0.63 7.65 -2.04
N LEU A 224 -1.48 7.77 -1.01
CA LEU A 224 -2.92 7.52 -1.14
C LEU A 224 -3.58 8.50 -2.12
N ARG A 225 -3.25 9.80 -2.01
CA ARG A 225 -3.75 10.84 -2.92
C ARG A 225 -3.20 10.68 -4.33
N CYS A 226 -1.93 10.29 -4.46
CA CYS A 226 -1.35 9.96 -5.76
C CYS A 226 -2.10 8.79 -6.41
N THR A 227 -2.42 7.75 -5.65
CA THR A 227 -3.17 6.59 -6.16
C THR A 227 -4.59 6.96 -6.58
N ALA A 228 -5.29 7.74 -5.75
CA ALA A 228 -6.61 8.26 -6.08
C ALA A 228 -6.61 9.13 -7.36
N ALA A 229 -5.58 9.97 -7.54
CA ALA A 229 -5.41 10.76 -8.75
C ALA A 229 -5.15 9.89 -9.99
N VAL A 230 -4.33 8.83 -9.86
CA VAL A 230 -4.09 7.87 -10.95
C VAL A 230 -5.38 7.15 -11.33
N PHE A 231 -6.19 6.73 -10.35
CA PHE A 231 -7.50 6.13 -10.62
C PHE A 231 -8.41 7.09 -11.40
N ALA A 232 -8.46 8.37 -11.01
CA ALA A 232 -9.21 9.38 -11.73
C ALA A 232 -8.70 9.59 -13.17
N MET A 233 -7.38 9.61 -13.39
CA MET A 233 -6.81 9.80 -14.73
C MET A 233 -7.12 8.67 -15.72
N VAL A 234 -7.33 7.46 -15.21
CA VAL A 234 -7.42 6.22 -16.00
C VAL A 234 -8.86 5.71 -16.16
N GLY A 235 -9.77 6.14 -15.28
CA GLY A 235 -11.20 5.87 -15.37
C GLY A 235 -12.00 7.09 -15.82
N ASN A 236 -13.24 7.22 -15.34
CA ASN A 236 -14.02 8.43 -15.53
C ASN A 236 -13.50 9.55 -14.61
N PHE A 237 -12.70 10.46 -15.18
CA PHE A 237 -12.06 11.54 -14.43
C PHE A 237 -13.07 12.47 -13.76
N GLU A 238 -14.17 12.81 -14.43
CA GLU A 238 -15.18 13.74 -13.92
C GLU A 238 -15.87 13.17 -12.67
N ASP A 239 -16.39 11.94 -12.79
CA ASP A 239 -17.04 11.23 -11.68
C ASP A 239 -16.08 10.96 -10.53
N ALA A 240 -14.85 10.51 -10.81
CA ALA A 240 -13.86 10.23 -9.78
C ALA A 240 -13.51 11.47 -8.94
N VAL A 241 -13.29 12.61 -9.60
CA VAL A 241 -12.98 13.87 -8.90
C VAL A 241 -14.20 14.41 -8.16
N TYR A 242 -15.39 14.30 -8.75
CA TYR A 242 -16.64 14.68 -8.10
C TYR A 242 -16.86 13.90 -6.81
N CYS A 243 -16.77 12.56 -6.87
CA CYS A 243 -16.94 11.67 -5.73
C CYS A 243 -15.88 11.90 -4.66
N TRP A 244 -14.60 12.05 -5.03
CA TRP A 244 -13.54 12.44 -4.08
C TRP A 244 -13.97 13.69 -3.31
N ARG A 245 -14.29 14.78 -4.03
CA ARG A 245 -14.53 16.08 -3.40
C ARG A 245 -15.78 16.12 -2.52
N THR A 246 -16.81 15.35 -2.86
CA THR A 246 -18.14 15.47 -2.22
C THR A 246 -18.41 14.37 -1.19
N GLN A 247 -17.83 13.17 -1.35
CA GLN A 247 -18.20 12.00 -0.55
C GLN A 247 -17.09 11.52 0.39
N ALA A 248 -15.81 11.69 0.03
CA ALA A 248 -14.69 11.11 0.77
C ALA A 248 -14.63 11.53 2.25
N ALA A 249 -14.98 12.77 2.57
CA ALA A 249 -14.91 13.32 3.93
C ALA A 249 -15.98 12.72 4.88
N ASN A 250 -17.05 12.15 4.33
CA ASN A 250 -18.13 11.54 5.11
C ASN A 250 -17.80 10.09 5.49
N TRP A 251 -16.79 9.48 4.87
CA TRP A 251 -16.39 8.11 5.17
C TRP A 251 -15.75 8.02 6.57
N PRO A 252 -15.98 6.93 7.34
CA PRO A 252 -15.44 6.78 8.70
C PRO A 252 -13.93 6.99 8.82
N ASP A 253 -13.17 6.59 7.79
CA ASP A 253 -11.77 6.97 7.65
C ASP A 253 -11.59 7.85 6.39
N PRO A 254 -11.46 9.19 6.54
CA PRO A 254 -11.38 10.09 5.40
C PRO A 254 -10.23 9.77 4.43
N ALA A 255 -9.15 9.12 4.90
CA ALA A 255 -8.05 8.70 4.04
C ALA A 255 -8.50 7.61 3.06
N SER A 256 -9.00 6.48 3.55
CA SER A 256 -9.57 5.45 2.67
C SER A 256 -10.77 5.94 1.85
N GLY A 257 -11.57 6.87 2.40
CA GLY A 257 -12.67 7.52 1.67
C GLY A 257 -12.24 8.20 0.38
N ILE A 258 -11.07 8.85 0.35
CA ILE A 258 -10.52 9.47 -0.87
C ILE A 258 -10.27 8.42 -1.95
N LEU A 259 -9.61 7.32 -1.57
CA LEU A 259 -9.26 6.25 -2.50
C LEU A 259 -10.51 5.54 -3.02
N LEU A 260 -11.44 5.18 -2.12
CA LEU A 260 -12.67 4.46 -2.44
C LEU A 260 -13.62 5.32 -3.27
N ALA A 261 -13.83 6.59 -2.92
CA ALA A 261 -14.69 7.48 -3.70
C ALA A 261 -14.13 7.71 -5.11
N SER A 262 -12.81 7.92 -5.23
CA SER A 262 -12.16 8.09 -6.54
C SER A 262 -12.23 6.81 -7.38
N GLY A 263 -11.99 5.65 -6.76
CA GLY A 263 -12.07 4.35 -7.44
C GLY A 263 -13.50 4.01 -7.89
N ALA A 264 -14.49 4.24 -7.03
CA ALA A 264 -15.91 4.02 -7.31
C ALA A 264 -16.41 4.92 -8.45
N GLY A 265 -16.11 6.22 -8.41
CA GLY A 265 -16.43 7.15 -9.50
C GLY A 265 -15.67 6.82 -10.79
N ALA A 266 -14.41 6.39 -10.70
CA ALA A 266 -13.60 6.03 -11.87
C ALA A 266 -14.15 4.80 -12.63
N ILE A 267 -14.76 3.85 -11.93
CA ILE A 267 -15.42 2.68 -12.55
C ILE A 267 -16.93 2.84 -12.75
N GLY A 268 -17.54 3.90 -12.23
CA GLY A 268 -18.97 4.20 -12.40
C GLY A 268 -19.89 3.30 -11.58
N VAL A 269 -19.50 2.93 -10.35
CA VAL A 269 -20.34 2.11 -9.45
C VAL A 269 -20.52 2.74 -8.08
N ARG A 270 -21.58 2.33 -7.39
CA ARG A 270 -21.85 2.71 -6.00
C ARG A 270 -21.28 1.68 -5.04
N LEU A 271 -20.34 2.14 -4.22
CA LEU A 271 -19.78 1.45 -3.06
C LEU A 271 -20.33 2.06 -1.75
N GLY A 272 -19.88 1.55 -0.61
CA GLY A 272 -20.35 2.00 0.70
C GLY A 272 -21.73 1.47 1.04
N GLN A 273 -22.61 2.31 1.59
CA GLN A 273 -23.97 1.96 2.05
C GLN A 273 -24.04 0.97 3.23
N PRO A 274 -25.12 1.02 4.03
CA PRO A 274 -25.34 0.07 5.12
C PRO A 274 -25.32 -1.38 4.63
N LEU A 275 -24.77 -2.27 5.46
CA LEU A 275 -24.78 -3.71 5.24
C LEU A 275 -25.84 -4.36 6.13
N GLN A 276 -26.46 -5.45 5.67
CA GLN A 276 -27.42 -6.22 6.46
C GLN A 276 -26.79 -6.90 7.69
N GLU A 277 -25.46 -6.91 7.79
CA GLU A 277 -24.70 -7.31 8.98
C GLU A 277 -24.71 -6.22 10.05
N ALA A 278 -25.84 -5.97 10.70
CA ALA A 278 -25.91 -4.99 11.78
C ALA A 278 -26.37 -5.63 13.10
N GLY A 279 -25.45 -6.37 13.74
CA GLY A 279 -25.40 -6.48 15.20
C GLY A 279 -24.53 -5.39 15.84
N GLU A 280 -23.64 -4.77 15.06
CA GLU A 280 -22.77 -3.66 15.49
C GLU A 280 -23.15 -2.36 14.76
N VAL A 281 -23.32 -1.29 15.52
CA VAL A 281 -23.70 0.07 15.05
C VAL A 281 -22.74 0.63 13.98
N ALA A 282 -21.50 0.13 13.90
CA ALA A 282 -20.48 0.58 12.95
C ALA A 282 -20.80 0.26 11.47
N PHE A 283 -21.68 -0.70 11.18
CA PHE A 283 -22.06 -1.08 9.81
C PHE A 283 -23.32 -0.38 9.29
N SER A 284 -24.10 0.23 10.19
CA SER A 284 -25.30 1.00 9.85
C SER A 284 -25.02 2.43 9.34
N GLU A 285 -23.83 2.98 9.59
CA GLU A 285 -23.46 4.35 9.25
C GLU A 285 -22.38 4.44 8.14
N ARG A 286 -22.51 3.62 7.10
CA ARG A 286 -21.62 3.70 5.93
C ARG A 286 -22.28 4.56 4.85
N PRO A 287 -21.77 5.76 4.54
CA PRO A 287 -22.35 6.58 3.48
C PRO A 287 -22.08 5.95 2.10
N GLU A 288 -22.84 6.37 1.10
CA GLU A 288 -22.63 5.98 -0.28
C GLU A 288 -21.35 6.63 -0.85
N LEU A 289 -20.57 5.84 -1.59
CA LEU A 289 -19.39 6.29 -2.32
C LEU A 289 -19.51 5.94 -3.81
N GLY A 290 -19.06 6.80 -4.69
CA GLY A 290 -19.18 6.65 -6.14
C GLY A 290 -20.45 7.26 -6.74
N SER A 291 -20.60 7.03 -8.03
CA SER A 291 -21.74 7.41 -8.86
C SER A 291 -21.99 6.28 -9.85
N GLY A 292 -23.21 6.15 -10.38
CA GLY A 292 -23.55 5.15 -11.40
C GLY A 292 -24.39 3.97 -10.87
N GLU A 293 -24.07 2.76 -11.32
CA GLU A 293 -24.87 1.55 -11.08
C GLU A 293 -24.56 0.91 -9.72
N GLU A 294 -25.44 0.03 -9.24
CA GLU A 294 -25.14 -0.78 -8.06
C GLU A 294 -24.04 -1.80 -8.38
N ALA A 295 -23.03 -1.89 -7.51
CA ALA A 295 -21.94 -2.82 -7.68
C ALA A 295 -22.41 -4.28 -7.66
N ASP A 296 -21.96 -5.04 -8.64
CA ASP A 296 -22.27 -6.45 -8.84
C ASP A 296 -21.02 -7.25 -9.24
N ALA A 297 -21.20 -8.54 -9.58
CA ALA A 297 -20.09 -9.39 -9.98
C ALA A 297 -19.39 -8.89 -11.26
N ASP A 298 -20.09 -8.23 -12.17
CA ASP A 298 -19.52 -7.75 -13.43
C ASP A 298 -18.64 -6.52 -13.20
N SER A 299 -19.08 -5.67 -12.27
CA SER A 299 -18.32 -4.52 -11.76
C SER A 299 -16.95 -4.89 -11.18
N MET A 300 -16.80 -6.12 -10.66
CA MET A 300 -15.52 -6.61 -10.14
C MET A 300 -14.43 -6.66 -11.23
N GLN A 301 -14.80 -6.94 -12.48
CA GLN A 301 -13.85 -6.95 -13.61
C GLN A 301 -13.40 -5.53 -13.95
N SER A 302 -14.33 -4.55 -13.90
CA SER A 302 -14.01 -3.14 -14.08
C SER A 302 -13.02 -2.64 -13.04
N ALA A 303 -13.15 -3.09 -11.78
CA ALA A 303 -12.20 -2.78 -10.70
C ALA A 303 -10.79 -3.32 -10.98
N ILE A 304 -10.65 -4.59 -11.40
CA ILE A 304 -9.36 -5.14 -11.83
C ILE A 304 -8.79 -4.33 -13.00
N GLY A 305 -9.64 -4.04 -13.99
CA GLY A 305 -9.24 -3.28 -15.16
C GLY A 305 -8.72 -1.88 -14.80
N LEU A 306 -9.32 -1.21 -13.82
CA LEU A 306 -8.83 0.07 -13.31
C LEU A 306 -7.46 -0.07 -12.66
N VAL A 307 -7.27 -1.05 -11.77
CA VAL A 307 -5.98 -1.30 -11.10
C VAL A 307 -4.88 -1.60 -12.11
N TRP A 308 -5.15 -2.44 -13.13
CA TRP A 308 -4.18 -2.77 -14.15
C TRP A 308 -3.78 -1.56 -15.00
N ARG A 309 -4.77 -0.82 -15.53
CA ARG A 309 -4.49 0.38 -16.33
C ARG A 309 -3.73 1.44 -15.52
N SER A 310 -4.03 1.56 -14.22
CA SER A 310 -3.34 2.45 -13.28
C SER A 310 -1.89 2.03 -13.07
N LEU A 311 -1.62 0.74 -12.89
CA LEU A 311 -0.27 0.21 -12.78
C LEU A 311 0.53 0.46 -14.07
N VAL A 312 -0.07 0.21 -15.24
CA VAL A 312 0.54 0.49 -16.53
C VAL A 312 0.88 1.98 -16.67
N LEU A 313 -0.03 2.88 -16.30
CA LEU A 313 0.24 4.32 -16.32
C LEU A 313 1.42 4.68 -15.40
N CYS A 314 1.47 4.16 -14.17
CA CYS A 314 2.59 4.40 -13.27
C CYS A 314 3.92 3.92 -13.85
N VAL A 315 3.98 2.71 -14.42
CA VAL A 315 5.20 2.18 -15.04
C VAL A 315 5.60 3.00 -16.27
N LEU A 316 4.64 3.43 -17.09
CA LEU A 316 4.91 4.31 -18.24
C LEU A 316 5.47 5.66 -17.82
N LEU A 317 4.89 6.31 -16.80
CA LEU A 317 5.39 7.57 -16.27
C LEU A 317 6.81 7.43 -15.72
N LEU A 318 7.11 6.33 -15.04
CA LEU A 318 8.46 6.04 -14.56
C LEU A 318 9.44 5.78 -15.71
N ALA A 319 9.01 5.07 -16.76
CA ALA A 319 9.81 4.85 -17.96
C ALA A 319 10.11 6.17 -18.69
N LEU A 320 9.12 7.06 -18.83
CA LEU A 320 9.29 8.39 -19.42
C LEU A 320 10.23 9.26 -18.59
N PHE A 321 10.07 9.27 -17.26
CA PHE A 321 10.97 9.99 -16.36
C PHE A 321 12.40 9.47 -16.49
N TRP A 322 12.57 8.15 -16.59
CA TRP A 322 13.87 7.54 -16.80
C TRP A 322 14.51 7.97 -18.14
N VAL A 323 13.78 7.92 -19.26
CA VAL A 323 14.27 8.38 -20.56
C VAL A 323 14.60 9.87 -20.54
N ALA A 324 13.76 10.70 -19.92
CA ALA A 324 14.01 12.13 -19.79
C ALA A 324 15.30 12.41 -18.99
N SER A 325 15.58 11.63 -17.94
CA SER A 325 16.81 11.75 -17.15
C SER A 325 18.10 11.39 -17.90
N TRP A 326 17.99 10.78 -19.09
CA TRP A 326 19.13 10.50 -19.98
C TRP A 326 19.35 11.61 -21.02
N MET A 327 18.32 12.41 -21.31
CA MET A 327 18.36 13.43 -22.37
C MET A 327 18.80 14.81 -21.88
N GLY A 328 18.95 15.02 -20.57
CA GLY A 328 19.42 16.27 -19.95
C GLY A 328 20.56 16.03 -18.97
#